data_AF-A0A924CFW5-F1
#
_entry.id   AF-A0A924CFW5-F1
#
_cell.length_a   1.000
_cell.length_b   1.000
_cell.length_c   1.000
_cell.angle_alpha   90.00
_cell.angle_beta   90.00
_cell.angle_gamma   90.00
#
_symmetry.space_group_name_H-M   'P 1'
#
loop_
_entity.id
_entity.type
_entity.pdbx_description
1 polymer ?
#
loop_
_entity_poly.entity_id
_entity_poly.type
_entity_poly.pdbx_seq_one_letter_code
_entity_poly.pdbx_strand_id
1 'polypeptide(L)'
;MLGNLQHFIINYQWLRICLDVTYLVLPVILTVTVLVNFKGNAIIAFCTIAFTLVYAIFFSAFTYISIEGYISWILVPLILSARTTKGFYYYLHAIRILFVLFFVSAAIAKIRSGVIFNTEQMAAILLKQHNIYLVSNPDDWFTKSINFIVEHRAIGYIFFVCGTIAELLFATCFFTRRFDGYLIWVFCIFLAGDLFLMRINYFTWMVFMGCFYYSSFSLQEERQ
;
A
#
# COMPACT_ATOMS: atom_id res chain seq x y z
N MET A 1 -16.47 20.03 -11.35
CA MET A 1 -17.41 19.75 -10.23
C MET A 1 -16.68 19.47 -8.91
N LEU A 2 -15.61 18.65 -8.90
CA LEU A 2 -14.81 18.37 -7.69
C LEU A 2 -14.15 19.61 -7.06
N GLY A 3 -13.69 20.59 -7.85
CA GLY A 3 -13.04 21.81 -7.33
C GLY A 3 -13.93 22.68 -6.43
N ASN A 4 -15.22 22.81 -6.74
CA ASN A 4 -16.13 23.62 -5.91
C ASN A 4 -16.37 22.98 -4.53
N LEU A 5 -16.45 21.65 -4.50
CA LEU A 5 -16.63 20.89 -3.25
C LEU A 5 -15.35 20.91 -2.41
N GLN A 6 -14.18 20.88 -3.06
CA GLN A 6 -12.88 21.04 -2.40
C GLN A 6 -12.75 22.40 -1.71
N HIS A 7 -13.08 23.49 -2.42
CA HIS A 7 -13.08 24.84 -1.82
C HIS A 7 -14.05 24.95 -0.64
N PHE A 8 -15.24 24.36 -0.74
CA PHE A 8 -16.18 24.31 0.36
C PHE A 8 -15.59 23.63 1.60
N ILE A 9 -14.96 22.45 1.45
CA ILE A 9 -14.36 21.72 2.57
C ILE A 9 -13.22 22.49 3.24
N ILE A 10 -12.35 23.14 2.46
CA ILE A 10 -11.24 23.92 3.01
C ILE A 10 -11.75 25.11 3.84
N ASN A 11 -12.79 25.79 3.35
CA ASN A 11 -13.31 27.01 3.98
C ASN A 11 -13.95 26.75 5.35
N TYR A 12 -14.51 25.58 5.59
CA TYR A 12 -15.21 25.24 6.84
C TYR A 12 -14.39 24.29 7.72
N GLN A 13 -13.77 24.81 8.79
CA GLN A 13 -12.96 24.00 9.72
C GLN A 13 -13.74 22.86 10.39
N TRP A 14 -14.99 23.10 10.79
CA TRP A 14 -15.82 22.08 11.44
C TRP A 14 -16.08 20.88 10.53
N LEU A 15 -16.17 21.09 9.20
CA LEU A 15 -16.40 20.02 8.24
C LEU A 15 -15.15 19.13 8.13
N ARG A 16 -13.96 19.71 8.16
CA ARG A 16 -12.69 18.96 8.19
C ARG A 16 -12.59 18.09 9.44
N ILE A 17 -12.87 18.66 10.62
CA ILE A 17 -12.87 17.91 11.88
C ILE A 17 -13.90 16.77 11.83
N CYS A 18 -15.10 17.02 11.30
CA CYS A 18 -16.12 15.99 11.16
C CYS A 18 -15.65 14.84 10.25
N LEU A 19 -15.00 15.15 9.13
CA LEU A 19 -14.44 14.13 8.22
C LEU A 19 -13.34 13.30 8.91
N ASP A 20 -12.42 13.95 9.62
CA ASP A 20 -11.33 13.28 10.33
C ASP A 20 -11.86 12.37 11.45
N VAL A 21 -12.81 12.87 12.24
CA VAL A 21 -13.47 12.08 13.29
C VAL A 21 -14.20 10.89 12.68
N THR A 22 -14.94 11.09 11.59
CA THR A 22 -15.67 10.02 10.90
C THR A 22 -14.71 8.96 10.35
N TYR A 23 -13.59 9.38 9.77
CA TYR A 23 -12.54 8.48 9.27
C TYR A 23 -11.97 7.59 10.40
N LEU A 24 -11.73 8.15 11.58
CA LEU A 24 -11.21 7.40 12.73
C LEU A 24 -12.27 6.51 13.40
N VAL A 25 -13.51 6.97 13.48
CA VAL A 25 -14.59 6.28 14.22
C VAL A 25 -15.19 5.12 13.42
N LEU A 26 -15.33 5.24 12.09
CA LEU A 26 -15.98 4.20 11.28
C LEU A 26 -15.32 2.81 11.39
N PRO A 27 -13.98 2.66 11.32
CA PRO A 27 -13.33 1.37 11.52
C PRO A 27 -13.53 0.78 12.92
N VAL A 28 -13.64 1.64 13.94
CA VAL A 28 -13.93 1.22 15.32
C VAL A 28 -15.36 0.69 15.42
N ILE A 29 -16.34 1.41 14.87
CA ILE A 29 -17.74 0.95 14.79
C ILE A 29 -17.80 -0.39 14.06
N LEU A 30 -17.12 -0.52 12.93
CA LEU A 30 -17.07 -1.76 12.17
C LEU A 30 -16.53 -2.91 13.02
N THR A 31 -15.41 -2.71 13.72
CA THR A 31 -14.80 -3.70 14.62
C THR A 31 -15.78 -4.13 15.72
N VAL A 32 -16.47 -3.19 16.36
CA VAL A 32 -17.49 -3.50 17.38
C VAL A 32 -18.64 -4.31 16.78
N THR A 33 -19.08 -3.97 15.56
CA THR A 33 -20.19 -4.70 14.92
C THR A 33 -19.84 -6.15 14.58
N VAL A 34 -18.56 -6.42 14.28
CA VAL A 34 -18.04 -7.79 14.13
C VAL A 34 -18.07 -8.52 15.47
N LEU A 35 -17.59 -7.90 16.55
CA LEU A 35 -17.55 -8.52 17.89
C LEU A 35 -18.95 -8.88 18.42
N VAL A 36 -19.96 -8.06 18.12
CA VAL A 36 -21.35 -8.28 18.54
C VAL A 36 -22.15 -9.10 17.51
N ASN A 37 -21.53 -9.57 16.42
CA ASN A 37 -22.19 -10.31 15.34
C ASN A 37 -23.43 -9.60 14.75
N PHE A 38 -23.34 -8.28 14.54
CA PHE A 38 -24.45 -7.48 14.07
C PHE A 38 -24.83 -7.82 12.61
N LYS A 39 -26.13 -7.98 12.35
CA LYS A 39 -26.68 -8.31 11.02
C LYS A 39 -26.51 -7.21 9.96
N GLY A 40 -26.05 -6.01 10.33
CA GLY A 40 -25.76 -4.92 9.38
C GLY A 40 -24.27 -4.72 9.08
N ASN A 41 -23.38 -5.56 9.59
CA ASN A 41 -21.92 -5.41 9.47
C ASN A 41 -21.47 -5.14 8.01
N ALA A 42 -21.95 -5.93 7.03
CA ALA A 42 -21.57 -5.74 5.63
C ALA A 42 -21.92 -4.34 5.09
N ILE A 43 -23.07 -3.76 5.48
CA ILE A 43 -23.46 -2.41 5.06
C ILE A 43 -22.48 -1.39 5.65
N ILE A 44 -22.16 -1.52 6.94
CA ILE A 44 -21.21 -0.64 7.64
C ILE A 44 -19.82 -0.76 7.00
N ALA A 45 -19.40 -1.98 6.63
CA ALA A 45 -18.15 -2.20 5.90
C ALA A 45 -18.15 -1.43 4.57
N PHE A 46 -19.16 -1.59 3.72
CA PHE A 46 -19.24 -0.86 2.45
C PHE A 46 -19.31 0.65 2.63
N CYS A 47 -20.06 1.15 3.62
CA CYS A 47 -20.06 2.57 3.97
C CYS A 47 -18.67 3.06 4.38
N THR A 48 -17.94 2.26 5.17
CA THR A 48 -16.56 2.56 5.60
C THR A 48 -15.61 2.62 4.40
N ILE A 49 -15.72 1.67 3.46
CA ILE A 49 -14.92 1.63 2.22
C ILE A 49 -15.21 2.88 1.38
N ALA A 50 -16.49 3.15 1.10
CA ALA A 50 -16.90 4.27 0.27
C ALA A 50 -16.47 5.62 0.89
N PHE A 51 -16.68 5.78 2.19
CA PHE A 51 -16.24 6.98 2.91
C PHE A 51 -14.71 7.13 2.87
N THR A 52 -13.97 6.06 3.16
CA THR A 52 -12.50 6.08 3.15
C THR A 52 -11.94 6.40 1.78
N LEU A 53 -12.54 5.88 0.70
CA LEU A 53 -12.11 6.16 -0.66
C LEU A 53 -12.31 7.63 -1.02
N VAL A 54 -13.47 8.19 -0.69
CA VAL A 54 -13.76 9.61 -0.91
C VAL A 54 -12.83 10.50 -0.05
N TYR A 55 -12.64 10.13 1.21
CA TYR A 55 -11.73 10.82 2.12
C TYR A 55 -10.29 10.79 1.60
N ALA A 56 -9.78 9.64 1.16
CA ALA A 56 -8.44 9.48 0.61
C ALA A 56 -8.23 10.33 -0.66
N ILE A 57 -9.25 10.43 -1.53
CA ILE A 57 -9.21 11.31 -2.71
C ILE A 57 -9.11 12.77 -2.30
N PHE A 58 -9.91 13.23 -1.32
CA PHE A 58 -9.82 14.61 -0.84
C PHE A 58 -8.49 14.88 -0.17
N PHE A 59 -8.06 14.00 0.72
CA PHE A 59 -6.83 14.17 1.47
C PHE A 59 -5.60 14.17 0.54
N SER A 60 -5.57 13.30 -0.47
CA SER A 60 -4.53 13.27 -1.49
C SER A 60 -4.57 14.47 -2.44
N ALA A 61 -5.75 15.08 -2.65
CA ALA A 61 -5.84 16.33 -3.41
C ALA A 61 -5.37 17.55 -2.60
N PHE A 62 -5.52 17.52 -1.26
CA PHE A 62 -5.13 18.62 -0.37
C PHE A 62 -3.70 18.52 0.16
N THR A 63 -3.12 17.33 0.16
CA THR A 63 -1.79 17.05 0.72
C THR A 63 -0.93 16.31 -0.28
N TYR A 64 0.35 16.12 0.04
CA TYR A 64 1.27 15.32 -0.79
C TYR A 64 1.19 13.81 -0.52
N ILE A 65 0.26 13.36 0.34
CA ILE A 65 0.11 11.95 0.68
C ILE A 65 -0.69 11.25 -0.43
N SER A 66 -0.12 10.18 -0.98
CA SER A 66 -0.77 9.40 -2.03
C SER A 66 -1.93 8.55 -1.49
N ILE A 67 -2.88 8.24 -2.37
CA ILE A 67 -4.01 7.34 -2.07
C ILE A 67 -3.51 5.95 -1.63
N GLU A 68 -2.32 5.54 -2.08
CA GLU A 68 -1.72 4.24 -1.75
C GLU A 68 -1.54 4.02 -0.24
N GLY A 69 -1.34 5.09 0.53
CA GLY A 69 -1.25 5.01 2.00
C GLY A 69 -2.56 4.53 2.65
N TYR A 70 -3.70 4.67 1.96
CA TYR A 70 -5.03 4.34 2.47
C TYR A 70 -5.54 2.96 2.05
N ILE A 71 -4.81 2.22 1.22
CA ILE A 71 -5.30 0.95 0.64
C ILE A 71 -5.73 -0.06 1.71
N SER A 72 -5.00 -0.18 2.82
CA SER A 72 -5.38 -1.06 3.92
C SER A 72 -6.69 -0.64 4.59
N TRP A 73 -6.91 0.65 4.77
CA TRP A 73 -8.17 1.18 5.30
C TRP A 73 -9.35 0.96 4.34
N ILE A 74 -9.09 0.81 3.04
CA ILE A 74 -10.10 0.49 2.02
C ILE A 74 -10.36 -1.02 1.95
N LEU A 75 -9.33 -1.87 2.02
CA LEU A 75 -9.50 -3.31 1.80
C LEU A 75 -9.79 -4.11 3.08
N VAL A 76 -9.27 -3.71 4.25
CA VAL A 76 -9.50 -4.43 5.52
C VAL A 76 -10.98 -4.50 5.91
N PRO A 77 -11.80 -3.43 5.74
CA PRO A 77 -13.24 -3.53 5.99
C PRO A 77 -13.94 -4.64 5.21
N LEU A 78 -13.45 -4.97 4.00
CA LEU A 78 -14.01 -6.06 3.21
C LEU A 78 -13.82 -7.42 3.89
N ILE A 79 -12.64 -7.65 4.50
CA ILE A 79 -12.36 -8.86 5.29
C ILE A 79 -13.35 -8.95 6.46
N LEU A 80 -13.51 -7.84 7.17
CA LEU A 80 -14.37 -7.74 8.35
C LEU A 80 -15.87 -7.87 8.02
N SER A 81 -16.27 -7.72 6.75
CA SER A 81 -17.65 -7.92 6.32
C SER A 81 -18.11 -9.38 6.35
N ALA A 82 -17.17 -10.33 6.43
CA ALA A 82 -17.47 -11.75 6.49
C ALA A 82 -18.24 -12.13 7.77
N ARG A 83 -19.24 -13.00 7.63
CA ARG A 83 -19.97 -13.59 8.76
C ARG A 83 -19.62 -15.05 9.04
N THR A 84 -19.06 -15.71 8.05
CA THR A 84 -18.71 -17.12 8.12
C THR A 84 -17.21 -17.25 7.93
N THR A 85 -16.61 -18.26 8.55
CA THR A 85 -15.18 -18.56 8.42
C THR A 85 -14.80 -18.77 6.96
N LYS A 86 -15.65 -19.45 6.18
CA LYS A 86 -15.48 -19.63 4.73
C LYS A 86 -15.46 -18.30 3.98
N GLY A 87 -16.38 -17.38 4.29
CA GLY A 87 -16.41 -16.05 3.67
C GLY A 87 -15.18 -15.20 4.04
N PHE A 88 -14.71 -15.31 5.29
CA PHE A 88 -13.51 -14.62 5.75
C PHE A 88 -12.27 -15.08 4.96
N TYR A 89 -12.07 -16.39 4.83
CA TYR A 89 -10.99 -16.94 4.00
C TYR A 89 -11.14 -16.55 2.53
N TYR A 90 -12.36 -16.54 1.99
CA TYR A 90 -12.60 -16.10 0.61
C TYR A 90 -12.14 -14.65 0.38
N TYR A 91 -12.49 -13.71 1.27
CA TYR A 91 -12.04 -12.33 1.15
C TYR A 91 -10.54 -12.16 1.35
N LEU A 92 -9.92 -12.92 2.27
CA LEU A 92 -8.45 -12.94 2.40
C LEU A 92 -7.77 -13.38 1.12
N HIS A 93 -8.28 -14.43 0.46
CA HIS A 93 -7.75 -14.89 -0.83
C HIS A 93 -7.97 -13.85 -1.94
N ALA A 94 -9.13 -13.21 -1.99
CA ALA A 94 -9.41 -12.14 -2.94
C ALA A 94 -8.46 -10.94 -2.77
N ILE A 95 -8.22 -10.51 -1.52
CA ILE A 95 -7.30 -9.42 -1.21
C ILE A 95 -5.84 -9.81 -1.47
N ARG A 96 -5.44 -11.05 -1.18
CA ARG A 96 -4.13 -11.58 -1.58
C ARG A 96 -3.91 -11.43 -3.08
N ILE A 97 -4.90 -11.80 -3.90
CA ILE A 97 -4.83 -11.67 -5.35
C ILE A 97 -4.74 -10.20 -5.77
N LEU A 98 -5.54 -9.30 -5.18
CA LEU A 98 -5.47 -7.86 -5.47
C LEU A 98 -4.10 -7.27 -5.10
N PHE A 99 -3.56 -7.64 -3.94
CA PHE A 99 -2.24 -7.20 -3.51
C PHE A 99 -1.17 -7.65 -4.50
N VAL A 100 -1.16 -8.93 -4.86
CA VAL A 100 -0.24 -9.49 -5.86
C VAL A 100 -0.39 -8.76 -7.20
N LEU A 101 -1.62 -8.46 -7.61
CA LEU A 101 -1.90 -7.72 -8.83
C LEU A 101 -1.29 -6.31 -8.80
N PHE A 102 -1.28 -5.60 -7.67
CA PHE A 102 -0.65 -4.29 -7.56
C PHE A 102 0.86 -4.35 -7.84
N PHE A 103 1.57 -5.28 -7.20
CA PHE A 103 3.04 -5.44 -7.39
C PHE A 103 3.37 -5.84 -8.84
N VAL A 104 2.65 -6.83 -9.38
CA VAL A 104 2.89 -7.30 -10.74
C VAL A 104 2.55 -6.22 -11.77
N SER A 105 1.47 -5.46 -11.55
CA SER A 105 1.12 -4.32 -12.41
C SER A 105 2.19 -3.25 -12.40
N ALA A 106 2.76 -2.92 -11.24
CA ALA A 106 3.87 -1.97 -11.12
C ALA A 106 5.11 -2.43 -11.91
N ALA A 107 5.50 -3.71 -11.78
CA ALA A 107 6.61 -4.27 -12.54
C ALA A 107 6.36 -4.24 -14.06
N ILE A 108 5.18 -4.68 -14.50
CA ILE A 108 4.80 -4.67 -15.92
C ILE A 108 4.81 -3.23 -16.46
N ALA A 109 4.35 -2.25 -15.69
CA ALA A 109 4.39 -0.85 -16.07
C ALA A 109 5.83 -0.34 -16.27
N LYS A 110 6.78 -0.74 -15.41
CA LYS A 110 8.22 -0.40 -15.54
C LYS A 110 8.85 -1.03 -16.78
N ILE A 111 8.48 -2.27 -17.11
CA ILE A 111 8.96 -2.96 -18.31
C ILE A 111 8.36 -2.34 -19.57
N ARG A 112 7.04 -2.14 -19.59
CA ARG A 112 6.31 -1.60 -20.75
C ARG A 112 6.75 -0.18 -21.11
N SER A 113 7.03 0.65 -20.11
CA SER A 113 7.55 2.00 -20.33
C SER A 113 9.00 2.04 -20.79
N GLY A 114 9.69 0.89 -20.85
CA GLY A 114 11.11 0.80 -21.19
C GLY A 114 12.05 1.35 -20.10
N VAL A 115 11.49 1.77 -18.95
CA VAL A 115 12.21 2.45 -17.88
C VAL A 115 13.25 1.55 -17.23
N ILE A 116 13.02 0.23 -17.20
CA ILE A 116 13.99 -0.77 -16.70
C ILE A 116 15.29 -0.85 -17.52
N PHE A 117 15.30 -0.31 -18.74
CA PHE A 117 16.51 -0.29 -19.58
C PHE A 117 17.28 1.03 -19.45
N ASN A 118 16.73 2.01 -18.73
CA ASN A 118 17.42 3.28 -18.50
C ASN A 118 18.22 3.23 -17.19
N THR A 119 19.55 3.19 -17.32
CA THR A 119 20.48 3.15 -16.18
C THR A 119 20.45 4.41 -15.31
N GLU A 120 19.95 5.54 -15.83
CA GLU A 120 19.88 6.81 -15.11
C GLU A 120 18.57 6.99 -14.32
N GLN A 121 17.58 6.11 -14.52
CA GLN A 121 16.25 6.33 -13.97
C GLN A 121 16.25 6.44 -12.45
N MET A 122 16.92 5.54 -11.74
CA MET A 122 16.92 5.53 -10.29
C MET A 122 17.57 6.80 -9.72
N ALA A 123 18.68 7.24 -10.32
CA ALA A 123 19.34 8.48 -9.94
C ALA A 123 18.41 9.68 -10.15
N ALA A 124 17.69 9.73 -11.27
CA ALA A 124 16.72 10.79 -11.55
C ALA A 124 15.54 10.78 -10.55
N ILE A 125 15.03 9.60 -10.17
CA ILE A 125 13.98 9.46 -9.15
C ILE A 125 14.48 9.98 -7.80
N LEU A 126 15.65 9.53 -7.34
CA LEU A 126 16.23 9.92 -6.05
C LEU A 126 16.51 11.43 -5.98
N LEU A 127 17.06 12.01 -7.05
CA LEU A 127 17.30 13.46 -7.15
C LEU A 127 15.99 14.24 -7.09
N LYS A 128 14.98 13.82 -7.85
CA LYS A 128 13.68 14.50 -7.87
C LYS A 128 13.00 14.43 -6.50
N GLN A 129 13.05 13.27 -5.85
CA GLN A 129 12.36 13.01 -4.59
C GLN A 129 13.03 13.69 -3.40
N HIS A 130 14.36 13.76 -3.39
CA HIS A 130 15.13 14.31 -2.26
C HIS A 130 15.74 15.68 -2.55
N ASN A 131 15.41 16.34 -3.67
CA ASN A 131 16.03 17.62 -4.07
C ASN A 131 16.13 18.64 -2.93
N ILE A 132 15.01 18.89 -2.24
CA ILE A 132 14.95 19.83 -1.12
C ILE A 132 15.89 19.41 0.02
N TYR A 133 15.98 18.11 0.30
CA TYR A 133 16.83 17.57 1.34
C TYR A 133 18.31 17.66 0.99
N LEU A 134 18.66 17.35 -0.27
CA LEU A 134 20.03 17.43 -0.79
C LEU A 134 20.57 18.87 -0.73
N VAL A 135 19.71 19.87 -0.99
CA VAL A 135 20.09 21.30 -0.93
C VAL A 135 20.16 21.83 0.50
N SER A 136 19.20 21.43 1.36
CA SER A 136 19.09 21.98 2.71
C SER A 136 20.08 21.41 3.71
N ASN A 137 20.45 20.12 3.58
CA ASN A 137 21.31 19.43 4.52
C ASN A 137 22.34 18.54 3.78
N PRO A 138 23.34 19.15 3.12
CA PRO A 138 24.33 18.41 2.31
C PRO A 138 25.22 17.50 3.17
N ASP A 139 25.45 17.85 4.44
CA ASP A 139 26.37 17.12 5.32
C ASP A 139 25.76 15.93 6.05
N ASP A 140 24.44 15.74 5.98
CA ASP A 140 23.76 14.64 6.64
C ASP A 140 24.15 13.27 6.04
N TRP A 141 24.18 12.24 6.89
CA TRP A 141 24.57 10.89 6.49
C TRP A 141 23.64 10.33 5.40
N PHE A 142 22.34 10.67 5.46
CA PHE A 142 21.36 10.23 4.48
C PHE A 142 21.64 10.90 3.12
N THR A 143 21.86 12.21 3.11
CA THR A 143 22.21 12.97 1.90
C THR A 143 23.46 12.41 1.24
N LYS A 144 24.51 12.13 2.03
CA LYS A 144 25.74 11.49 1.53
C LYS A 144 25.50 10.12 0.92
N SER A 145 24.63 9.31 1.54
CA SER A 145 24.27 7.99 1.03
C SER A 145 23.51 8.07 -0.30
N ILE A 146 22.55 9.00 -0.40
CA ILE A 146 21.79 9.23 -1.65
C ILE A 146 22.71 9.75 -2.76
N ASN A 147 23.56 10.74 -2.45
CA ASN A 147 24.54 11.27 -3.42
C ASN A 147 25.49 10.18 -3.91
N PHE A 148 25.97 9.30 -3.02
CA PHE A 148 26.79 8.15 -3.42
C PHE A 148 26.09 7.26 -4.45
N ILE A 149 24.80 6.95 -4.24
CA ILE A 149 24.01 6.13 -5.18
C ILE A 149 23.77 6.87 -6.50
N VAL A 150 23.55 8.19 -6.46
CA VAL A 150 23.34 9.03 -7.64
C VAL A 150 24.62 9.11 -8.50
N GLU A 151 25.78 9.27 -7.86
CA GLU A 151 27.09 9.28 -8.52
C GLU A 151 27.42 7.90 -9.10
N HIS A 152 27.12 6.83 -8.37
CA HIS A 152 27.35 5.44 -8.80
C HIS A 152 26.11 4.86 -9.47
N ARG A 153 25.81 5.36 -10.67
CA ARG A 153 24.62 4.99 -11.46
C ARG A 153 24.40 3.47 -11.60
N ALA A 154 25.48 2.69 -11.72
CA ALA A 154 25.40 1.23 -11.79
C ALA A 154 24.76 0.61 -10.53
N ILE A 155 25.09 1.13 -9.34
CA ILE A 155 24.52 0.67 -8.06
C ILE A 155 23.04 1.03 -7.99
N GLY A 156 22.68 2.27 -8.33
CA GLY A 156 21.28 2.70 -8.41
C GLY A 156 20.47 1.87 -9.40
N TYR A 157 21.06 1.52 -10.55
CA TYR A 157 20.44 0.65 -11.54
C TYR A 157 20.20 -0.76 -11.01
N ILE A 158 21.19 -1.36 -10.32
CA ILE A 158 21.04 -2.68 -9.69
C ILE A 158 19.88 -2.65 -8.70
N PHE A 159 19.79 -1.63 -7.83
CA PHE A 159 18.66 -1.51 -6.89
C PHE A 159 17.31 -1.42 -7.62
N PHE A 160 17.24 -0.66 -8.71
CA PHE A 160 16.02 -0.51 -9.51
C PHE A 160 15.57 -1.83 -10.15
N VAL A 161 16.52 -2.57 -10.72
CA VAL A 161 16.27 -3.89 -11.32
C VAL A 161 15.88 -4.90 -10.24
N CYS A 162 16.60 -4.95 -9.11
CA CYS A 162 16.27 -5.81 -7.98
C CYS A 162 14.87 -5.53 -7.43
N GLY A 163 14.47 -4.27 -7.28
CA GLY A 163 13.11 -3.90 -6.88
C GLY A 163 12.05 -4.37 -7.87
N THR A 164 12.32 -4.23 -9.18
CA THR A 164 11.40 -4.71 -10.22
C THR A 164 11.31 -6.24 -10.27
N ILE A 165 12.41 -6.95 -10.03
CA ILE A 165 12.42 -8.41 -9.90
C ILE A 165 11.62 -8.83 -8.66
N ALA A 166 11.81 -8.16 -7.51
CA ALA A 166 11.05 -8.42 -6.30
C ALA A 166 9.54 -8.28 -6.53
N GLU A 167 9.11 -7.24 -7.25
CA GLU A 167 7.72 -7.07 -7.67
C GLU A 167 7.23 -8.22 -8.58
N LEU A 168 8.03 -8.66 -9.54
CA LEU A 168 7.70 -9.80 -10.42
C LEU A 168 7.61 -11.13 -9.66
N LEU A 169 8.40 -11.33 -8.61
CA LEU A 169 8.33 -12.55 -7.80
C LEU A 169 6.93 -12.77 -7.20
N PHE A 170 6.19 -11.69 -6.93
CA PHE A 170 4.78 -11.82 -6.50
C PHE A 170 3.91 -12.50 -7.56
N ALA A 171 4.24 -12.47 -8.85
CA ALA A 171 3.49 -13.19 -9.88
C ALA A 171 3.40 -14.69 -9.63
N THR A 172 4.39 -15.27 -8.93
CA THR A 172 4.37 -16.69 -8.55
C THR A 172 3.16 -17.03 -7.66
N CYS A 173 2.62 -16.06 -6.90
CA CYS A 173 1.43 -16.23 -6.07
C CYS A 173 0.15 -16.51 -6.83
N PHE A 174 0.07 -16.16 -8.12
CA PHE A 174 -1.09 -16.50 -8.94
C PHE A 174 -1.21 -18.01 -9.14
N PHE A 175 -0.07 -18.70 -9.22
CA PHE A 175 -0.02 -20.13 -9.56
C PHE A 175 0.13 -21.03 -8.36
N THR A 176 0.81 -20.57 -7.30
CA THR A 176 1.10 -21.41 -6.13
C THR A 176 1.06 -20.61 -4.82
N ARG A 177 0.75 -21.31 -3.72
CA ARG A 177 0.79 -20.79 -2.34
C ARG A 177 2.02 -21.27 -1.56
N ARG A 178 2.83 -22.16 -2.16
CA ARG A 178 3.98 -22.79 -1.48
C ARG A 178 5.05 -21.77 -1.06
N PHE A 179 5.13 -20.63 -1.75
CA PHE A 179 6.15 -19.63 -1.54
C PHE A 179 5.68 -18.40 -0.75
N ASP A 180 4.45 -18.40 -0.23
CA ASP A 180 3.86 -17.24 0.48
C ASP A 180 4.77 -16.78 1.65
N GLY A 181 5.40 -17.70 2.38
CA GLY A 181 6.34 -17.37 3.45
C GLY A 181 7.62 -16.65 2.99
N TYR A 182 8.20 -17.04 1.86
CA TYR A 182 9.37 -16.35 1.29
C TYR A 182 8.99 -14.96 0.76
N LEU A 183 7.78 -14.82 0.22
CA LEU A 183 7.29 -13.55 -0.31
C LEU A 183 7.00 -12.53 0.78
N ILE A 184 6.64 -12.96 1.99
CA ILE A 184 6.58 -12.05 3.16
C ILE A 184 7.96 -11.43 3.41
N TRP A 185 9.03 -12.22 3.36
CA TRP A 185 10.40 -11.69 3.53
C TRP A 185 10.80 -10.74 2.41
N VAL A 186 10.52 -11.10 1.15
CA VAL A 186 10.73 -10.22 0.00
C VAL A 186 9.97 -8.91 0.18
N PHE A 187 8.72 -8.98 0.67
CA PHE A 187 7.90 -7.79 0.95
C PHE A 187 8.51 -6.92 2.05
N CYS A 188 8.97 -7.51 3.16
CA CYS A 188 9.63 -6.77 4.24
C CYS A 188 10.90 -6.06 3.74
N ILE A 189 11.72 -6.73 2.92
CA ILE A 189 12.93 -6.15 2.34
C ILE A 189 12.55 -5.01 1.39
N PHE A 190 11.50 -5.19 0.58
CA PHE A 190 11.00 -4.16 -0.33
C PHE A 190 10.53 -2.91 0.45
N LEU A 191 9.72 -3.08 1.50
CA LEU A 191 9.28 -1.99 2.38
C LEU A 191 10.44 -1.27 3.05
N ALA A 192 11.45 -2.01 3.53
CA ALA A 192 12.65 -1.42 4.10
C ALA A 192 13.42 -0.61 3.05
N GLY A 193 13.56 -1.15 1.84
CA GLY A 193 14.18 -0.47 0.70
C GLY A 193 13.48 0.85 0.37
N ASP A 194 12.14 0.84 0.26
CA ASP A 194 11.35 2.05 -0.01
C ASP A 194 11.47 3.08 1.11
N LEU A 195 11.50 2.65 2.37
CA LEU A 195 11.68 3.55 3.50
C LEU A 195 13.10 4.15 3.53
N PHE A 196 14.14 3.34 3.32
CA PHE A 196 15.53 3.78 3.41
C PHE A 196 15.99 4.56 2.18
N LEU A 197 15.55 4.20 0.97
CA LEU A 197 15.99 4.87 -0.26
C LEU A 197 15.04 5.98 -0.67
N MET A 198 13.73 5.75 -0.57
CA MET A 198 12.72 6.69 -1.05
C MET A 198 12.03 7.45 0.09
N ARG A 199 12.20 7.08 1.36
CA ARG A 199 11.45 7.64 2.50
C ARG A 199 9.93 7.57 2.31
N ILE A 200 9.45 6.57 1.56
CA ILE A 200 8.02 6.33 1.40
C ILE A 200 7.54 5.40 2.51
N ASN A 201 6.52 5.81 3.24
CA ASN A 201 5.95 5.03 4.32
C ASN A 201 4.80 4.16 3.81
N TYR A 202 5.09 2.88 3.56
CA TYR A 202 4.12 1.86 3.18
C TYR A 202 3.77 0.90 4.34
N PHE A 203 3.99 1.29 5.61
CA PHE A 203 3.70 0.40 6.75
C PHE A 203 2.24 -0.02 6.84
N THR A 204 1.32 0.77 6.29
CA THR A 204 -0.10 0.39 6.23
C THR A 204 -0.30 -0.92 5.47
N TRP A 205 0.52 -1.22 4.47
CA TRP A 205 0.44 -2.44 3.67
C TRP A 205 0.88 -3.70 4.42
N MET A 206 1.53 -3.58 5.59
CA MET A 206 1.92 -4.74 6.41
C MET A 206 0.72 -5.61 6.82
N VAL A 207 -0.48 -5.03 6.92
CA VAL A 207 -1.71 -5.80 7.24
C VAL A 207 -1.94 -6.92 6.21
N PHE A 208 -1.52 -6.72 4.95
CA PHE A 208 -1.66 -7.74 3.90
C PHE A 208 -0.66 -8.90 4.02
N MET A 209 0.39 -8.78 4.85
CA MET A 209 1.22 -9.94 5.21
C MET A 209 0.38 -11.04 5.88
N GLY A 210 -0.63 -10.63 6.67
CA GLY A 210 -1.59 -11.56 7.24
C GLY A 210 -2.33 -12.37 6.19
N CYS A 211 -2.60 -11.80 5.01
CA CYS A 211 -3.27 -12.51 3.92
C CYS A 211 -2.40 -13.65 3.37
N PHE A 212 -1.08 -13.48 3.31
CA PHE A 212 -0.13 -14.53 2.90
C PHE A 212 0.10 -15.58 3.99
N TYR A 213 0.03 -15.16 5.26
CA TYR A 213 0.18 -16.09 6.37
C TYR A 213 -1.06 -17.00 6.49
N TYR A 214 -2.25 -16.41 6.56
CA TYR A 214 -3.50 -17.13 6.78
C TYR A 214 -4.00 -17.91 5.55
N SER A 215 -3.61 -17.53 4.32
CA SER A 215 -3.92 -18.28 3.09
C SER A 215 -3.34 -19.70 3.09
N SER A 216 -2.24 -19.93 3.82
CA SER A 216 -1.55 -21.21 3.89
C SER A 216 -2.30 -22.25 4.72
N PHE A 217 -3.05 -21.82 5.74
CA PHE A 217 -3.78 -22.70 6.66
C PHE A 217 -5.08 -23.27 6.06
N SER A 218 -5.70 -22.57 5.11
CA SER A 218 -6.94 -23.06 4.48
C SER A 218 -6.73 -24.36 3.68
N LEU A 219 -5.48 -24.71 3.33
CA LEU A 219 -5.15 -25.97 2.65
C LEU A 219 -5.11 -27.19 3.60
N GLN A 220 -5.04 -26.97 4.92
CA GLN A 220 -4.99 -28.06 5.90
C GLN A 220 -6.38 -28.57 6.28
N GLU A 221 -7.38 -27.69 6.34
CA GLU A 221 -8.78 -28.06 6.60
C GLU A 221 -9.42 -28.86 5.45
N GLU A 222 -8.98 -28.70 4.20
CA GLU A 222 -9.46 -29.51 3.06
C GLU A 222 -8.78 -30.89 2.93
N ARG A 223 -7.69 -31.12 3.68
CA ARG A 223 -6.94 -32.40 3.68
C ARG A 223 -7.28 -33.31 4.87
N GLN A 224 -8.11 -32.84 5.80
CA GLN A 224 -8.65 -33.61 6.92
C GLN A 224 -10.09 -34.00 6.63
#